data_AF-A0A260AYW7-F1
#
_entry.id   AF-A0A260AYW7-F1
#
_cell.length_a   1.000
_cell.length_b   1.000
_cell.length_c   1.000
_cell.angle_alpha   90.00
_cell.angle_beta   90.00
_cell.angle_gamma   90.00
#
_symmetry.space_group_name_H-M   'P 1'
#
loop_
_entity.id
_entity.type
_entity.pdbx_description
1 polymer ?
#
loop_
_entity_poly.entity_id
_entity_poly.type
_entity_poly.pdbx_seq_one_letter_code
_entity_poly.pdbx_strand_id
1 'polypeptide(L)'
;MADVVLLSGISTSTVSRLWSDHFWLDKIGGSTLQSLVAVIPDLAGYVARRSRTRVLEGALRQCSEAGLEISKPALGCIVRQPNSGIHLATVLNAAAGVMRQDQRSAHAWLTRSWGAAPDLALDALFTVGPDGLLINQDQFLSQATRMVETTTSTSDSSLYSTVGSGMLVHKLTKIDRTSMVTPVDAPQRRSAFLYRSSVIGAIFASGDVDVSRRYAARVKGSPLLQRNELWSIASYSSDLAQSADFSIPSTTTLSDTVSIILHDLENMNEAYVHYLVTSAIPAVLAHGNGFGAAKPRLTQTLKRRLDDGIEDRGVRAACVALIAAMS
;
A
#
# COMPACT_ATOMS: atom_id res chain seq x y z
N MET A 1 -3.59 -13.25 -42.78
CA MET A 1 -5.04 -13.34 -42.49
C MET A 1 -5.55 -14.77 -42.61
N ALA A 2 -5.26 -15.48 -43.72
CA ALA A 2 -5.61 -16.89 -43.89
C ALA A 2 -5.04 -17.81 -42.77
N ASP A 3 -3.78 -17.62 -42.38
CA ASP A 3 -3.15 -18.44 -41.33
C ASP A 3 -3.79 -18.21 -39.96
N VAL A 4 -4.16 -16.97 -39.65
CA VAL A 4 -4.86 -16.63 -38.41
C VAL A 4 -6.23 -17.32 -38.36
N VAL A 5 -6.98 -17.30 -39.46
CA VAL A 5 -8.27 -18.02 -39.57
C VAL A 5 -8.08 -19.52 -39.38
N LEU A 6 -7.11 -20.13 -40.08
CA LEU A 6 -6.84 -21.56 -40.03
C LEU A 6 -6.43 -22.02 -38.62
N LEU A 7 -5.48 -21.32 -38.00
CA LEU A 7 -4.90 -21.73 -36.72
C LEU A 7 -5.79 -21.37 -35.51
N SER A 8 -6.58 -20.30 -35.58
CA SER A 8 -7.44 -19.87 -34.47
C SER A 8 -8.83 -20.54 -34.46
N GLY A 9 -9.23 -21.16 -35.57
CA GLY A 9 -10.59 -21.69 -35.76
C GLY A 9 -11.67 -20.60 -35.86
N ILE A 10 -11.29 -19.33 -35.98
CA ILE A 10 -12.23 -18.19 -36.08
C ILE A 10 -12.60 -17.99 -37.55
N SER A 11 -13.89 -17.83 -37.85
CA SER A 11 -14.39 -17.55 -39.20
C SER A 11 -13.72 -16.32 -39.84
N THR A 12 -13.48 -16.37 -41.15
CA THR A 12 -12.91 -15.27 -41.93
C THR A 12 -13.67 -13.95 -41.78
N SER A 13 -15.00 -14.00 -41.74
CA SER A 13 -15.86 -12.83 -41.55
C SER A 13 -15.63 -12.14 -40.19
N THR A 14 -15.47 -12.94 -39.12
CA THR A 14 -15.18 -12.41 -37.79
C THR A 14 -13.80 -11.76 -37.73
N VAL A 15 -12.75 -12.42 -38.27
CA VAL A 15 -11.39 -11.83 -38.31
C VAL A 15 -11.37 -10.54 -39.14
N SER A 16 -12.07 -10.52 -40.28
CA SER A 16 -12.18 -9.33 -41.15
C SER A 16 -12.87 -8.15 -40.47
N ARG A 17 -13.94 -8.42 -39.72
CA ARG A 17 -14.63 -7.39 -38.92
C ARG A 17 -13.73 -6.82 -37.84
N LEU A 18 -12.98 -7.67 -37.12
CA LEU A 18 -12.06 -7.23 -36.07
C LEU A 18 -10.91 -6.38 -36.64
N TRP A 19 -10.32 -6.78 -37.77
CA TRP A 19 -9.20 -6.04 -38.37
C TRP A 19 -9.60 -4.68 -38.95
N SER A 20 -10.88 -4.50 -39.29
CA SER A 20 -11.42 -3.24 -39.81
C SER A 20 -11.80 -2.26 -38.69
N ASP A 21 -11.88 -2.69 -37.43
CA ASP A 21 -12.30 -1.85 -36.30
C ASP A 21 -11.08 -1.48 -35.43
N HIS A 22 -10.75 -0.19 -35.35
CA HIS A 22 -9.64 0.29 -34.50
C HIS A 22 -9.84 0.00 -33.00
N PHE A 23 -11.08 -0.28 -32.56
CA PHE A 23 -11.45 -0.59 -31.18
C PHE A 23 -11.86 -2.05 -31.00
N TRP A 24 -11.43 -2.95 -31.88
CA TRP A 24 -11.86 -4.36 -31.85
C TRP A 24 -11.60 -5.05 -30.50
N LEU A 25 -10.52 -4.71 -29.81
CA LEU A 25 -10.20 -5.24 -28.47
C LEU A 25 -11.26 -4.90 -27.42
N ASP A 26 -12.00 -3.82 -27.60
CA ASP A 26 -13.03 -3.39 -26.65
C ASP A 26 -14.35 -4.15 -26.85
N LYS A 27 -14.49 -4.88 -27.97
CA LYS A 27 -15.75 -5.51 -28.42
C LYS A 27 -15.62 -7.02 -28.62
N ILE A 28 -14.41 -7.57 -28.51
CA ILE A 28 -14.15 -9.00 -28.72
C ILE A 28 -14.59 -9.84 -27.52
N GLY A 29 -15.23 -10.98 -27.78
CA GLY A 29 -15.56 -11.96 -26.74
C GLY A 29 -14.32 -12.66 -26.20
N GLY A 30 -14.35 -13.07 -24.92
CA GLY A 30 -13.20 -13.66 -24.24
C GLY A 30 -12.63 -14.92 -24.92
N SER A 31 -13.49 -15.81 -25.41
CA SER A 31 -13.07 -17.02 -26.12
C SER A 31 -12.37 -16.71 -27.45
N THR A 32 -12.92 -15.78 -28.23
CA THR A 32 -12.31 -15.32 -29.49
C THR A 32 -10.96 -14.65 -29.23
N LEU A 33 -10.85 -13.85 -28.17
CA LEU A 33 -9.58 -13.23 -27.78
C LEU A 33 -8.53 -14.28 -27.38
N GLN A 34 -8.92 -15.30 -26.62
CA GLN A 34 -8.01 -16.40 -26.25
C GLN A 34 -7.50 -17.15 -27.48
N SER A 35 -8.38 -17.48 -28.44
CA SER A 35 -7.99 -18.12 -29.70
C SER A 35 -7.04 -17.27 -30.54
N LEU A 36 -7.22 -15.94 -30.56
CA LEU A 36 -6.28 -15.04 -31.25
C LEU A 36 -4.95 -14.95 -30.51
N VAL A 37 -4.96 -14.87 -29.18
CA VAL A 37 -3.75 -14.80 -28.34
C VAL A 37 -2.90 -16.07 -28.50
N ALA A 38 -3.52 -17.23 -28.66
CA ALA A 38 -2.82 -18.50 -28.86
C ALA A 38 -2.07 -18.59 -30.20
N VAL A 39 -2.46 -17.79 -31.20
CA VAL A 39 -2.02 -17.92 -32.59
C VAL A 39 -1.20 -16.73 -33.07
N ILE A 40 -1.44 -15.54 -32.54
CA ILE A 40 -0.77 -14.30 -32.95
C ILE A 40 0.36 -14.00 -31.97
N PRO A 41 1.63 -14.07 -32.42
CA PRO A 41 2.77 -13.70 -31.61
C PRO A 41 2.61 -12.30 -31.01
N ASP A 42 3.04 -12.13 -29.76
CA ASP A 42 2.99 -10.88 -28.99
C ASP A 42 1.61 -10.26 -28.73
N LEU A 43 0.52 -10.87 -29.21
CA LEU A 43 -0.83 -10.33 -28.98
C LEU A 43 -1.18 -10.32 -27.50
N ALA A 44 -0.80 -11.35 -26.74
CA ALA A 44 -0.97 -11.38 -25.28
C ALA A 44 -0.31 -10.18 -24.61
N GLY A 45 0.94 -9.88 -25.01
CA GLY A 45 1.69 -8.73 -24.50
C GLY A 45 1.04 -7.39 -24.89
N TYR A 46 0.57 -7.28 -26.13
CA TYR A 46 -0.15 -6.10 -26.61
C TYR A 46 -1.46 -5.87 -25.84
N VAL A 47 -2.28 -6.90 -25.67
CA VAL A 47 -3.56 -6.86 -24.93
C VAL A 47 -3.32 -6.44 -23.48
N ALA A 48 -2.30 -7.01 -22.83
CA ALA A 48 -1.95 -6.64 -21.46
C ALA A 48 -1.55 -5.16 -21.35
N ARG A 49 -0.73 -4.65 -22.27
CA ARG A 49 -0.33 -3.22 -22.31
C ARG A 49 -1.51 -2.30 -22.60
N ARG A 50 -2.35 -2.63 -23.58
CA ARG A 50 -3.53 -1.83 -23.96
C ARG A 50 -4.55 -1.77 -22.83
N SER A 51 -4.79 -2.89 -22.15
CA SER A 51 -5.71 -2.96 -21.00
C SER A 51 -5.22 -2.06 -19.85
N ARG A 52 -3.93 -2.12 -19.51
CA ARG A 52 -3.33 -1.23 -18.49
C ARG A 52 -3.44 0.25 -18.89
N THR A 53 -3.16 0.56 -20.15
CA THR A 53 -3.29 1.93 -20.69
C THR A 53 -4.73 2.44 -20.57
N ARG A 54 -5.71 1.62 -20.98
CA ARG A 54 -7.13 1.97 -20.91
C ARG A 54 -7.61 2.20 -19.48
N VAL A 55 -7.16 1.37 -18.54
CA VAL A 55 -7.48 1.51 -17.10
C VAL A 55 -6.90 2.82 -16.54
N LEU A 56 -5.67 3.16 -16.90
CA LEU A 56 -5.04 4.42 -16.51
C LEU A 56 -5.72 5.65 -17.14
N GLU A 57 -6.01 5.61 -18.45
CA GLU A 57 -6.76 6.65 -19.16
C GLU A 57 -8.15 6.87 -18.54
N GLY A 58 -8.82 5.79 -18.14
CA GLY A 58 -10.08 5.85 -17.39
C GLY A 58 -9.92 6.56 -16.05
N ALA A 59 -8.91 6.19 -15.25
CA ALA A 59 -8.66 6.81 -13.95
C ALA A 59 -8.28 8.30 -14.07
N LEU A 60 -7.49 8.68 -15.07
CA LEU A 60 -7.15 10.08 -15.37
C LEU A 60 -8.39 10.90 -15.74
N ARG A 61 -9.30 10.32 -16.53
CA ARG A 61 -10.58 10.96 -16.85
C ARG A 61 -11.44 11.17 -15.61
N GLN A 62 -11.53 10.17 -14.74
CA GLN A 62 -12.25 10.28 -13.46
C GLN A 62 -11.67 11.38 -12.56
N CYS A 63 -10.34 11.54 -12.54
CA CYS A 63 -9.68 12.64 -11.84
C CYS A 63 -10.06 14.00 -12.42
N SER A 64 -9.97 14.16 -13.73
CA SER A 64 -10.36 15.41 -14.42
C SER A 64 -11.83 15.77 -14.17
N GLU A 65 -12.75 14.80 -14.28
CA GLU A 65 -14.17 14.96 -13.96
C GLU A 65 -14.42 15.34 -12.49
N ALA A 66 -13.51 14.95 -11.58
CA ALA A 66 -13.57 15.30 -10.16
C ALA A 66 -12.84 16.61 -9.83
N GLY A 67 -12.30 17.32 -10.82
CA GLY A 67 -11.58 18.59 -10.65
C GLY A 67 -10.11 18.44 -10.25
N LEU A 68 -9.50 17.26 -10.41
CA LEU A 68 -8.08 17.06 -10.13
C LEU A 68 -7.22 17.32 -11.37
N GLU A 69 -6.17 18.11 -11.18
CA GLU A 69 -5.14 18.34 -12.19
C GLU A 69 -3.89 17.50 -11.91
N ILE A 70 -3.53 16.64 -12.87
CA ILE A 70 -2.41 15.69 -12.74
C ILE A 70 -1.16 16.24 -13.41
N SER A 71 -0.04 16.23 -12.68
CA SER A 71 1.29 16.59 -13.16
C SER A 71 1.78 15.58 -14.20
N LYS A 72 1.81 15.97 -15.48
CA LYS A 72 2.32 15.14 -16.58
C LYS A 72 3.78 14.70 -16.36
N PRO A 73 4.70 15.57 -15.89
CA PRO A 73 6.07 15.15 -15.59
C PRO A 73 6.13 14.05 -14.52
N ALA A 74 5.45 14.22 -13.38
CA ALA A 74 5.42 13.23 -12.30
C ALA A 74 4.76 11.92 -12.75
N LEU A 75 3.64 12.01 -13.49
CA LEU A 75 2.99 10.87 -14.11
C LEU A 75 3.95 10.09 -15.01
N GLY A 76 4.70 10.79 -15.87
CA GLY A 76 5.68 10.19 -16.76
C GLY A 76 6.81 9.48 -16.02
N CYS A 77 7.27 10.02 -14.89
CA CYS A 77 8.27 9.37 -14.03
C CYS A 77 7.76 8.05 -13.44
N ILE A 78 6.54 8.04 -12.91
CA ILE A 78 5.95 6.85 -12.28
C ILE A 78 5.66 5.76 -13.33
N VAL A 79 5.06 6.12 -14.47
CA VAL A 79 4.66 5.15 -15.52
C VAL A 79 5.85 4.40 -16.13
N ARG A 80 7.07 4.94 -16.05
CA ARG A 80 8.29 4.25 -16.50
C ARG A 80 8.71 3.10 -15.59
N GLN A 81 8.21 3.03 -14.36
CA GLN A 81 8.52 1.93 -13.44
C GLN A 81 7.73 0.66 -13.82
N PRO A 82 8.33 -0.53 -13.71
CA PRO A 82 7.63 -1.78 -13.97
C PRO A 82 6.36 -1.92 -13.13
N ASN A 83 5.26 -2.34 -13.75
CA ASN A 83 3.95 -2.58 -13.12
C ASN A 83 3.29 -1.36 -12.42
N SER A 84 3.84 -0.15 -12.51
CA SER A 84 3.28 1.02 -11.82
C SER A 84 1.93 1.49 -12.37
N GLY A 85 1.63 1.23 -13.64
CA GLY A 85 0.40 1.71 -14.28
C GLY A 85 -0.90 1.26 -13.60
N ILE A 86 -0.95 0.04 -13.07
CA ILE A 86 -2.13 -0.46 -12.34
C ILE A 86 -2.25 0.18 -10.96
N HIS A 87 -1.12 0.38 -10.26
CA HIS A 87 -1.08 1.05 -8.96
C HIS A 87 -1.47 2.52 -9.11
N LEU A 88 -0.95 3.18 -10.15
CA LEU A 88 -1.28 4.56 -10.49
C LEU A 88 -2.77 4.73 -10.80
N ALA A 89 -3.36 3.83 -11.59
CA ALA A 89 -4.79 3.87 -11.83
C ALA A 89 -5.61 3.64 -10.54
N THR A 90 -5.14 2.76 -9.66
CA THR A 90 -5.80 2.47 -8.36
C THR A 90 -5.81 3.73 -7.49
N VAL A 91 -4.68 4.39 -7.32
CA VAL A 91 -4.57 5.60 -6.48
C VAL A 91 -5.30 6.79 -7.09
N LEU A 92 -5.29 6.95 -8.42
CA LEU A 92 -6.06 7.99 -9.10
C LEU A 92 -7.57 7.79 -8.94
N ASN A 93 -8.07 6.56 -9.00
CA ASN A 93 -9.48 6.28 -8.69
C ASN A 93 -9.81 6.56 -7.22
N ALA A 94 -8.89 6.26 -6.29
CA ALA A 94 -9.05 6.66 -4.89
C ALA A 94 -9.14 8.18 -4.75
N ALA A 95 -8.26 8.94 -5.41
CA ALA A 95 -8.26 10.40 -5.37
C ALA A 95 -9.55 11.01 -5.91
N ALA A 96 -10.05 10.50 -7.05
CA ALA A 96 -11.33 10.92 -7.60
C ALA A 96 -12.50 10.62 -6.64
N GLY A 97 -12.49 9.47 -5.96
CA GLY A 97 -13.46 9.12 -4.93
C GLY A 97 -13.43 10.08 -3.73
N VAL A 98 -12.22 10.44 -3.26
CA VAL A 98 -12.02 11.43 -2.19
C VAL A 98 -12.60 12.79 -2.57
N MET A 99 -12.30 13.27 -3.79
CA MET A 99 -12.80 14.56 -4.28
C MET A 99 -14.32 14.63 -4.38
N ARG A 100 -14.95 13.51 -4.73
CA ARG A 100 -16.42 13.39 -4.79
C ARG A 100 -17.07 13.13 -3.42
N GLN A 101 -16.26 12.97 -2.37
CA GLN A 101 -16.71 12.51 -1.05
C GLN A 101 -17.48 11.17 -1.10
N ASP A 102 -17.20 10.32 -2.10
CA ASP A 102 -17.72 8.95 -2.16
C ASP A 102 -16.83 8.04 -1.31
N GLN A 103 -17.15 7.99 -0.01
CA GLN A 103 -16.39 7.21 0.97
C GLN A 103 -16.27 5.73 0.58
N ARG A 104 -17.34 5.13 0.04
CA ARG A 104 -17.36 3.70 -0.29
C ARG A 104 -16.36 3.40 -1.41
N SER A 105 -16.40 4.19 -2.49
CA SER A 105 -15.48 4.03 -3.61
C SER A 105 -14.05 4.37 -3.20
N ALA A 106 -13.85 5.50 -2.52
CA ALA A 106 -12.54 5.95 -2.06
C ALA A 106 -11.86 4.89 -1.17
N HIS A 107 -12.56 4.41 -0.14
CA HIS A 107 -12.04 3.36 0.74
C HIS A 107 -11.74 2.07 0.01
N ALA A 108 -12.59 1.63 -0.91
CA ALA A 108 -12.35 0.42 -1.69
C ALA A 108 -11.07 0.51 -2.55
N TRP A 109 -10.80 1.68 -3.15
CA TRP A 109 -9.57 1.90 -3.92
C TRP A 109 -8.35 2.10 -3.01
N LEU A 110 -8.49 2.81 -1.89
CA LEU A 110 -7.42 2.96 -0.90
C LEU A 110 -6.98 1.59 -0.36
N THR A 111 -7.90 0.72 0.06
CA THR A 111 -7.56 -0.64 0.53
C THR A 111 -6.79 -1.47 -0.50
N ARG A 112 -7.04 -1.28 -1.80
CA ARG A 112 -6.27 -1.94 -2.88
C ARG A 112 -4.85 -1.38 -3.03
N SER A 113 -4.61 -0.19 -2.49
CA SER A 113 -3.29 0.42 -2.43
C SER A 113 -2.47 -0.02 -1.21
N TRP A 114 -3.00 -0.92 -0.38
CA TRP A 114 -2.27 -1.50 0.75
C TRP A 114 -1.16 -2.45 0.26
N GLY A 115 0.09 -2.02 0.40
CA GLY A 115 1.29 -2.80 0.11
C GLY A 115 2.43 -1.94 -0.40
N ALA A 116 3.67 -2.42 -0.33
CA ALA A 116 4.86 -1.60 -0.62
C ALA A 116 4.87 -0.95 -2.02
N ALA A 117 4.58 -1.72 -3.07
CA ALA A 117 4.55 -1.22 -4.44
C ALA A 117 3.44 -0.16 -4.69
N PRO A 118 2.17 -0.42 -4.34
CA PRO A 118 1.14 0.61 -4.49
C PRO A 118 1.31 1.81 -3.55
N ASP A 119 1.93 1.64 -2.38
CA ASP A 119 2.11 2.73 -1.42
C ASP A 119 3.01 3.85 -1.97
N LEU A 120 4.00 3.52 -2.81
CA LEU A 120 4.82 4.50 -3.52
C LEU A 120 3.99 5.37 -4.47
N ALA A 121 3.05 4.77 -5.20
CA ALA A 121 2.14 5.52 -6.06
C ALA A 121 1.16 6.38 -5.24
N LEU A 122 0.75 5.89 -4.07
CA LEU A 122 -0.13 6.64 -3.17
C LEU A 122 0.61 7.81 -2.53
N ASP A 123 1.86 7.64 -2.11
CA ASP A 123 2.72 8.72 -1.59
C ASP A 123 2.79 9.89 -2.57
N ALA A 124 2.92 9.62 -3.87
CA ALA A 124 2.98 10.66 -4.89
C ALA A 124 1.73 11.58 -4.93
N LEU A 125 0.55 11.11 -4.51
CA LEU A 125 -0.65 11.96 -4.39
C LEU A 125 -0.58 12.95 -3.23
N PHE A 126 0.21 12.61 -2.22
CA PHE A 126 0.35 13.35 -0.96
C PHE A 126 1.69 14.12 -0.89
N THR A 127 2.58 13.92 -1.85
CA THR A 127 3.84 14.66 -1.97
C THR A 127 3.58 16.12 -2.36
N VAL A 128 4.05 17.04 -1.52
CA VAL A 128 4.01 18.48 -1.77
C VAL A 128 5.17 18.92 -2.64
N GLY A 129 4.90 19.72 -3.68
CA GLY A 129 5.93 20.34 -4.51
C GLY A 129 6.06 19.70 -5.90
N PRO A 130 7.20 19.91 -6.60
CA PRO A 130 7.32 19.59 -8.03
C PRO A 130 7.28 18.09 -8.34
N ASP A 131 7.60 17.25 -7.36
CA ASP A 131 7.56 15.79 -7.47
C ASP A 131 6.16 15.20 -7.16
N GLY A 132 5.21 16.04 -6.76
CA GLY A 132 3.83 15.67 -6.51
C GLY A 132 3.08 15.28 -7.78
N LEU A 133 2.19 14.29 -7.66
CA LEU A 133 1.34 13.85 -8.76
C LEU A 133 0.22 14.86 -9.05
N LEU A 134 -0.19 15.66 -8.07
CA LEU A 134 -1.22 16.70 -8.21
C LEU A 134 -0.55 18.07 -8.41
N ILE A 135 -1.05 18.86 -9.37
CA ILE A 135 -0.54 20.23 -9.61
C ILE A 135 -0.97 21.18 -8.47
N ASN A 136 -2.21 21.04 -7.99
CA ASN A 136 -2.73 21.73 -6.82
C ASN A 136 -3.38 20.70 -5.88
N GLN A 137 -2.77 20.53 -4.71
CA GLN A 137 -3.18 19.52 -3.72
C GLN A 137 -4.14 20.06 -2.66
N ASP A 138 -4.30 21.37 -2.52
CA ASP A 138 -4.97 21.97 -1.35
C ASP A 138 -6.42 21.52 -1.23
N GLN A 139 -7.13 21.49 -2.37
CA GLN A 139 -8.50 21.00 -2.43
C GLN A 139 -8.55 19.49 -2.11
N PHE A 140 -7.64 18.70 -2.66
CA PHE A 140 -7.57 17.27 -2.38
C PHE A 140 -7.32 16.98 -0.90
N LEU A 141 -6.33 17.64 -0.28
CA LEU A 141 -6.00 17.49 1.14
C LEU A 141 -7.17 17.94 2.03
N SER A 142 -7.86 19.02 1.66
CA SER A 142 -9.06 19.47 2.36
C SER A 142 -10.19 18.43 2.32
N GLN A 143 -10.45 17.83 1.14
CA GLN A 143 -11.46 16.78 0.98
C GLN A 143 -11.06 15.48 1.68
N ALA A 144 -9.78 15.11 1.66
CA ALA A 144 -9.24 13.96 2.38
C ALA A 144 -9.41 14.12 3.90
N THR A 145 -9.09 15.30 4.43
CA THR A 145 -9.23 15.62 5.86
C THR A 145 -10.70 15.51 6.28
N ARG A 146 -11.61 16.14 5.54
CA ARG A 146 -13.06 16.05 5.78
C ARG A 146 -13.58 14.60 5.74
N MET A 147 -13.05 13.78 4.82
CA MET A 147 -13.42 12.37 4.73
C MET A 147 -12.99 11.59 5.98
N VAL A 148 -11.80 11.83 6.52
CA VAL A 148 -11.37 11.23 7.80
C VAL A 148 -12.28 11.67 8.94
N GLU A 149 -12.52 12.97 9.09
CA GLU A 149 -13.37 13.53 10.16
C GLU A 149 -14.78 12.90 10.16
N THR A 150 -15.43 12.86 9.00
CA THR A 150 -16.75 12.24 8.86
C THR A 150 -16.73 10.75 9.15
N THR A 151 -15.65 10.05 8.79
CA THR A 151 -15.54 8.60 8.99
C THR A 151 -15.35 8.24 10.47
N THR A 152 -14.69 9.07 11.27
CA THR A 152 -14.54 8.81 12.72
C THR A 152 -15.88 8.71 13.47
N SER A 153 -16.96 9.26 12.90
CA SER A 153 -18.31 9.20 13.47
C SER A 153 -19.11 7.94 13.11
N THR A 154 -18.61 7.08 12.20
CA THR A 154 -19.35 5.91 11.70
C THR A 154 -18.88 4.61 12.34
N SER A 155 -19.82 3.70 12.63
CA SER A 155 -19.54 2.39 13.23
C SER A 155 -19.22 1.28 12.20
N ASP A 156 -18.98 1.61 10.92
CA ASP A 156 -18.72 0.60 9.89
C ASP A 156 -17.37 -0.11 10.15
N SER A 157 -17.40 -1.40 10.44
CA SER A 157 -16.21 -2.21 10.67
C SER A 157 -15.80 -3.04 9.46
N SER A 158 -16.26 -2.70 8.25
CA SER A 158 -15.85 -3.37 7.03
C SER A 158 -14.33 -3.27 6.81
N LEU A 159 -13.75 -4.26 6.11
CA LEU A 159 -12.33 -4.24 5.74
C LEU A 159 -11.98 -2.96 4.98
N TYR A 160 -12.81 -2.61 3.99
CA TYR A 160 -12.58 -1.44 3.15
C TYR A 160 -12.62 -0.15 3.96
N SER A 161 -13.63 0.04 4.81
CA SER A 161 -13.67 1.22 5.69
C SER A 161 -12.48 1.26 6.63
N THR A 162 -12.13 0.14 7.28
CA THR A 162 -11.03 0.12 8.26
C THR A 162 -9.69 0.42 7.60
N VAL A 163 -9.31 -0.34 6.56
CA VAL A 163 -8.01 -0.18 5.90
C VAL A 163 -7.96 1.10 5.10
N GLY A 164 -9.00 1.41 4.33
CA GLY A 164 -9.07 2.62 3.52
C GLY A 164 -8.97 3.89 4.36
N SER A 165 -9.71 3.98 5.47
CA SER A 165 -9.58 5.13 6.39
C SER A 165 -8.22 5.18 7.07
N GLY A 166 -7.66 4.03 7.49
CA GLY A 166 -6.32 4.01 8.09
C GLY A 166 -5.22 4.41 7.12
N MET A 167 -5.34 4.10 5.83
CA MET A 167 -4.41 4.61 4.83
C MET A 167 -4.50 6.13 4.69
N LEU A 168 -5.71 6.68 4.68
CA LEU A 168 -5.92 8.13 4.59
C LEU A 168 -5.36 8.85 5.83
N VAL A 169 -5.66 8.34 7.03
CA VAL A 169 -5.11 8.83 8.31
C VAL A 169 -3.59 8.78 8.30
N HIS A 170 -3.00 7.67 7.87
CA HIS A 170 -1.55 7.52 7.77
C HIS A 170 -0.93 8.60 6.88
N LYS A 171 -1.45 8.77 5.65
CA LYS A 171 -0.91 9.73 4.68
C LYS A 171 -1.08 11.18 5.14
N LEU A 172 -2.24 11.54 5.66
CA LEU A 172 -2.48 12.89 6.19
C LEU A 172 -1.60 13.19 7.41
N THR A 173 -1.44 12.23 8.33
CA THR A 173 -0.54 12.41 9.49
C THR A 173 0.93 12.55 9.04
N LYS A 174 1.33 11.81 8.00
CA LYS A 174 2.68 11.88 7.42
C LYS A 174 3.01 13.29 6.87
N ILE A 175 2.02 14.00 6.35
CA ILE A 175 2.18 15.36 5.79
C ILE A 175 2.02 16.45 6.86
N ASP A 176 0.95 16.38 7.66
CA ASP A 176 0.55 17.44 8.61
C ASP A 176 1.23 17.29 10.00
N ARG A 177 2.17 16.36 10.09
CA ARG A 177 3.13 16.11 11.19
C ARG A 177 2.58 15.81 12.58
N THR A 178 1.35 16.16 12.98
CA THR A 178 0.80 15.80 14.31
C THR A 178 -0.74 15.88 14.48
N SER A 179 -1.48 16.63 13.65
CA SER A 179 -2.87 17.02 13.97
C SER A 179 -3.92 15.90 13.94
N MET A 180 -3.58 14.70 13.46
CA MET A 180 -4.54 13.60 13.25
C MET A 180 -4.29 12.33 14.07
N VAL A 181 -3.46 12.39 15.13
CA VAL A 181 -3.25 11.23 16.01
C VAL A 181 -4.59 10.85 16.67
N THR A 182 -5.18 9.77 16.17
CA THR A 182 -6.49 9.32 16.61
C THR A 182 -6.34 8.70 18.00
N PRO A 183 -7.06 9.13 19.04
CA PRO A 183 -7.01 8.46 20.34
C PRO A 183 -7.45 6.99 20.20
N VAL A 184 -6.88 6.11 21.00
CA VAL A 184 -7.38 4.72 21.11
C VAL A 184 -8.67 4.75 21.92
N ASP A 185 -9.78 5.03 21.26
CA ASP A 185 -11.09 4.96 21.87
C ASP A 185 -11.73 3.61 21.56
N ALA A 186 -12.12 2.91 22.62
CA ALA A 186 -12.76 1.58 22.64
C ALA A 186 -11.89 0.39 22.14
N PRO A 187 -12.11 -0.84 22.68
CA PRO A 187 -11.36 -2.05 22.32
C PRO A 187 -11.80 -2.62 20.95
N GLN A 188 -11.83 -1.79 19.91
CA GLN A 188 -12.29 -2.17 18.57
C GLN A 188 -11.12 -2.26 17.59
N ARG A 189 -11.15 -3.27 16.71
CA ARG A 189 -10.11 -3.50 15.68
C ARG A 189 -9.87 -2.26 14.81
N ARG A 190 -10.95 -1.60 14.40
CA ARG A 190 -10.87 -0.38 13.58
C ARG A 190 -10.14 0.74 14.32
N SER A 191 -10.48 0.99 15.58
CA SER A 191 -9.79 1.98 16.42
C SER A 191 -8.30 1.65 16.58
N ALA A 192 -7.97 0.38 16.86
CA ALA A 192 -6.58 -0.07 16.92
C ALA A 192 -5.82 0.14 15.61
N PHE A 193 -6.45 -0.12 14.46
CA PHE A 193 -5.87 0.10 13.14
C PHE A 193 -5.65 1.59 12.83
N LEU A 194 -6.65 2.43 13.06
CA LEU A 194 -6.55 3.88 12.87
C LEU A 194 -5.47 4.50 13.76
N TYR A 195 -5.43 4.10 15.04
CA TYR A 195 -4.39 4.54 15.96
C TYR A 195 -3.00 4.15 15.45
N ARG A 196 -2.78 2.87 15.10
CA ARG A 196 -1.53 2.41 14.50
C ARG A 196 -1.17 3.27 13.28
N SER A 197 -2.07 3.40 12.32
CA SER A 197 -1.84 4.15 11.09
C SER A 197 -1.41 5.60 11.35
N SER A 198 -2.08 6.27 12.30
CA SER A 198 -1.74 7.64 12.69
C SER A 198 -0.35 7.72 13.33
N VAL A 199 -0.01 6.78 14.21
CA VAL A 199 1.30 6.74 14.88
C VAL A 199 2.41 6.48 13.88
N ILE A 200 2.26 5.50 12.99
CA ILE A 200 3.27 5.22 11.97
C ILE A 200 3.43 6.43 11.04
N GLY A 201 2.34 7.10 10.66
CA GLY A 201 2.39 8.36 9.92
C GLY A 201 3.21 9.43 10.66
N ALA A 202 2.95 9.62 11.95
CA ALA A 202 3.67 10.58 12.79
C ALA A 202 5.15 10.26 12.96
N ILE A 203 5.53 8.97 13.07
CA ILE A 203 6.93 8.53 13.11
C ILE A 203 7.66 8.91 11.82
N PHE A 204 7.03 8.70 10.66
CA PHE A 204 7.61 9.12 9.38
C PHE A 204 7.69 10.64 9.24
N ALA A 205 6.69 11.37 9.75
CA ALA A 205 6.61 12.82 9.61
C ALA A 205 7.63 13.58 10.46
N SER A 206 7.82 13.12 11.70
CA SER A 206 8.60 13.83 12.72
C SER A 206 10.00 13.27 12.93
N GLY A 207 10.21 11.97 12.67
CA GLY A 207 11.42 11.27 13.12
C GLY A 207 11.59 11.25 14.64
N ASP A 208 10.55 11.59 15.41
CA ASP A 208 10.61 11.67 16.87
C ASP A 208 10.53 10.27 17.51
N VAL A 209 11.63 9.87 18.16
CA VAL A 209 11.74 8.59 18.86
C VAL A 209 10.74 8.49 20.02
N ASP A 210 10.34 9.60 20.64
CA ASP A 210 9.37 9.58 21.75
C ASP A 210 7.98 9.14 21.31
N VAL A 211 7.57 9.46 20.06
CA VAL A 211 6.33 8.92 19.48
C VAL A 211 6.39 7.40 19.45
N SER A 212 7.52 6.85 19.00
CA SER A 212 7.77 5.41 18.93
C SER A 212 7.82 4.75 20.31
N ARG A 213 8.44 5.39 21.32
CA ARG A 213 8.46 4.91 22.71
C ARG A 213 7.07 4.84 23.33
N ARG A 214 6.26 5.90 23.17
CA ARG A 214 4.86 5.91 23.65
C ARG A 214 4.05 4.81 22.99
N TYR A 215 4.25 4.57 21.69
CA TYR A 215 3.57 3.49 20.99
C TYR A 215 3.96 2.11 21.51
N ALA A 216 5.27 1.84 21.67
CA ALA A 216 5.76 0.57 22.18
C ALA A 216 5.19 0.22 23.56
N ALA A 217 5.08 1.20 24.45
CA ALA A 217 4.43 1.02 25.77
C ALA A 217 2.95 0.61 25.64
N ARG A 218 2.21 1.17 24.67
CA ARG A 218 0.81 0.81 24.40
C ARG A 218 0.69 -0.57 23.76
N VAL A 219 1.56 -0.92 22.82
CA VAL A 219 1.59 -2.26 22.19
C VAL A 219 1.87 -3.33 23.24
N LYS A 220 2.82 -3.11 24.16
CA LYS A 220 3.13 -4.05 25.25
C LYS A 220 1.92 -4.34 26.14
N GLY A 221 1.07 -3.34 26.40
CA GLY A 221 -0.12 -3.45 27.23
C GLY A 221 -1.39 -3.92 26.51
N SER A 222 -1.37 -4.17 25.19
CA SER A 222 -2.57 -4.43 24.40
C SER A 222 -2.40 -5.59 23.41
N PRO A 223 -3.00 -6.77 23.68
CA PRO A 223 -3.01 -7.89 22.74
C PRO A 223 -3.64 -7.53 21.38
N LEU A 224 -4.61 -6.62 21.39
CA LEU A 224 -5.25 -6.13 20.16
C LEU A 224 -4.25 -5.38 19.28
N LEU A 225 -3.41 -4.50 19.87
CA LEU A 225 -2.39 -3.79 19.12
C LEU A 225 -1.28 -4.73 18.63
N GLN A 226 -0.87 -5.72 19.44
CA GLN A 226 0.11 -6.72 19.01
C GLN A 226 -0.36 -7.53 17.80
N ARG A 227 -1.62 -8.01 17.85
CA ARG A 227 -2.23 -8.70 16.71
C ARG A 227 -2.33 -7.78 15.50
N ASN A 228 -2.68 -6.51 15.71
CA ASN A 228 -2.77 -5.53 14.65
C ASN A 228 -1.40 -5.26 13.99
N GLU A 229 -0.32 -5.18 14.77
CA GLU A 229 1.04 -5.05 14.23
C GLU A 229 1.39 -6.21 13.29
N LEU A 230 1.19 -7.44 13.76
CA LEU A 230 1.48 -8.63 12.98
C LEU A 230 0.64 -8.70 11.70
N TRP A 231 -0.68 -8.51 11.82
CA TRP A 231 -1.57 -8.53 10.67
C TRP A 231 -1.22 -7.42 9.66
N SER A 232 -0.94 -6.21 10.15
CA SER A 232 -0.63 -5.06 9.31
C SER A 232 0.66 -5.31 8.53
N ILE A 233 1.75 -5.69 9.19
CA ILE A 233 3.02 -5.87 8.50
C ILE A 233 2.97 -7.07 7.54
N ALA A 234 2.36 -8.20 7.94
CA ALA A 234 2.26 -9.38 7.09
C ALA A 234 1.38 -9.14 5.85
N SER A 235 0.26 -8.42 6.00
CA SER A 235 -0.61 -8.12 4.87
C SER A 235 -0.07 -7.02 3.96
N TYR A 236 0.69 -6.06 4.51
CA TYR A 236 1.37 -5.03 3.73
C TYR A 236 2.50 -5.65 2.89
N SER A 237 3.19 -6.64 3.45
CA SER A 237 4.23 -7.39 2.77
C SER A 237 3.71 -8.45 1.80
N SER A 238 2.40 -8.65 1.67
CA SER A 238 1.75 -9.67 0.82
C SER A 238 1.92 -11.13 1.27
N ASP A 239 2.53 -11.40 2.43
CA ASP A 239 2.57 -12.75 3.03
C ASP A 239 1.17 -13.20 3.52
N LEU A 240 0.28 -12.24 3.78
CA LEU A 240 -1.07 -12.48 4.30
C LEU A 240 -2.13 -11.75 3.47
N ALA A 241 -3.16 -12.48 3.04
CA ALA A 241 -4.34 -11.86 2.45
C ALA A 241 -5.08 -11.00 3.49
N GLN A 242 -5.54 -9.82 3.08
CA GLN A 242 -6.32 -8.94 3.95
C GLN A 242 -7.65 -9.60 4.36
N SER A 243 -8.00 -9.52 5.65
CA SER A 243 -9.22 -10.08 6.23
C SER A 243 -9.88 -9.07 7.17
N ALA A 244 -11.22 -9.01 7.23
CA ALA A 244 -11.94 -8.03 8.04
C ALA A 244 -11.79 -8.26 9.56
N ASP A 245 -11.45 -9.48 9.96
CA ASP A 245 -11.28 -9.88 11.36
C ASP A 245 -9.83 -9.85 11.83
N PHE A 246 -8.90 -9.48 10.94
CA PHE A 246 -7.45 -9.50 11.14
C PHE A 246 -6.95 -10.89 11.56
N SER A 247 -7.53 -11.95 10.98
CA SER A 247 -7.08 -13.33 11.17
C SER A 247 -5.67 -13.55 10.62
N ILE A 248 -4.90 -14.35 11.35
CA ILE A 248 -3.52 -14.69 11.01
C ILE A 248 -3.42 -16.22 11.11
N PRO A 249 -3.51 -16.95 9.99
CA PRO A 249 -3.37 -18.39 9.97
C PRO A 249 -2.04 -18.80 10.59
N SER A 250 -2.03 -19.86 11.41
CA SER A 250 -0.77 -20.37 11.94
C SER A 250 0.17 -20.80 10.82
N THR A 251 -0.32 -21.26 9.68
CA THR A 251 0.52 -21.71 8.56
C THR A 251 1.18 -20.59 7.74
N THR A 252 0.95 -19.32 8.07
CA THR A 252 1.51 -18.19 7.31
C THR A 252 3.03 -18.14 7.44
N THR A 253 3.72 -18.16 6.30
CA THR A 253 5.16 -17.89 6.20
C THR A 253 5.38 -16.40 6.01
N LEU A 254 6.34 -15.82 6.74
CA LEU A 254 6.57 -14.37 6.78
C LEU A 254 7.81 -13.94 5.97
N SER A 255 7.99 -14.49 4.77
CA SER A 255 9.22 -14.32 3.98
C SER A 255 9.37 -12.91 3.41
N ASP A 256 8.29 -12.33 2.89
CA ASP A 256 8.31 -10.98 2.32
C ASP A 256 8.35 -9.92 3.44
N THR A 257 7.70 -10.22 4.57
CA THR A 257 7.74 -9.44 5.82
C THR A 257 9.17 -9.32 6.33
N VAL A 258 9.91 -10.43 6.39
CA VAL A 258 11.35 -10.42 6.75
C VAL A 258 12.13 -9.52 5.81
N SER A 259 11.88 -9.61 4.50
CA SER A 259 12.62 -8.84 3.50
C SER A 259 12.38 -7.34 3.65
N ILE A 260 11.13 -6.92 3.88
CA ILE A 260 10.78 -5.52 4.15
C ILE A 260 11.38 -5.04 5.47
N ILE A 261 11.29 -5.81 6.55
CA ILE A 261 11.90 -5.43 7.85
C ILE A 261 13.41 -5.23 7.72
N LEU A 262 14.11 -6.15 7.04
CA LEU A 262 15.56 -6.04 6.86
C LEU A 262 15.92 -4.80 6.05
N HIS A 263 15.18 -4.53 4.97
CA HIS A 263 15.36 -3.32 4.18
C HIS A 263 15.12 -2.05 5.02
N ASP A 264 14.02 -2.01 5.78
CA ASP A 264 13.67 -0.83 6.57
C ASP A 264 14.66 -0.57 7.72
N LEU A 265 15.20 -1.62 8.36
CA LEU A 265 16.24 -1.48 9.39
C LEU A 265 17.52 -0.80 8.86
N GLU A 266 17.85 -1.02 7.59
CA GLU A 266 19.03 -0.42 6.95
C GLU A 266 18.78 1.02 6.49
N ASN A 267 17.56 1.34 6.05
CA ASN A 267 17.29 2.55 5.27
C ASN A 267 16.45 3.60 5.98
N MET A 268 15.74 3.26 7.07
CA MET A 268 14.81 4.18 7.73
C MET A 268 15.45 4.97 8.86
N ASN A 269 14.76 6.03 9.32
CA ASN A 269 15.19 6.86 10.43
C ASN A 269 15.16 6.11 11.78
N GLU A 270 15.82 6.66 12.79
CA GLU A 270 15.95 6.01 14.11
C GLU A 270 14.62 5.80 14.84
N ALA A 271 13.63 6.67 14.66
CA ALA A 271 12.30 6.51 15.26
C ALA A 271 11.55 5.30 14.69
N TYR A 272 11.66 5.09 13.38
CA TYR A 272 11.10 3.92 12.72
C TYR A 272 11.88 2.65 13.08
N VAL A 273 13.21 2.71 13.14
CA VAL A 273 14.03 1.60 13.65
C VAL A 273 13.61 1.23 15.08
N HIS A 274 13.44 2.22 15.97
CA HIS A 274 12.93 1.97 17.33
C HIS A 274 11.56 1.27 17.30
N TYR A 275 10.66 1.70 16.41
CA TYR A 275 9.35 1.07 16.26
C TYR A 275 9.49 -0.40 15.83
N LEU A 276 10.34 -0.68 14.84
CA LEU A 276 10.59 -2.03 14.37
C LEU A 276 11.09 -2.93 15.50
N VAL A 277 12.12 -2.48 16.24
CA VAL A 277 12.78 -3.33 17.25
C VAL A 277 11.97 -3.50 18.53
N THR A 278 11.06 -2.57 18.84
CA THR A 278 10.27 -2.62 20.09
C THR A 278 8.83 -3.11 19.91
N SER A 279 8.29 -3.05 18.69
CA SER A 279 6.88 -3.37 18.43
C SER A 279 6.70 -4.39 17.31
N ALA A 280 7.16 -4.10 16.09
CA ALA A 280 6.86 -4.94 14.92
C ALA A 280 7.60 -6.29 14.95
N ILE A 281 8.93 -6.27 15.13
CA ILE A 281 9.75 -7.49 15.15
C ILE A 281 9.34 -8.42 16.31
N PRO A 282 9.12 -7.93 17.55
CA PRO A 282 8.60 -8.78 18.62
C PRO A 282 7.25 -9.44 18.30
N ALA A 283 6.30 -8.71 17.69
CA ALA A 283 5.01 -9.26 17.30
C ALA A 283 5.15 -10.38 16.25
N VAL A 284 6.08 -10.21 15.31
CA VAL A 284 6.41 -11.21 14.30
C VAL A 284 7.13 -12.44 14.89
N LEU A 285 8.11 -12.23 15.77
CA LEU A 285 8.82 -13.31 16.46
C LEU A 285 7.88 -14.20 17.28
N ALA A 286 6.88 -13.60 17.93
CA ALA A 286 5.91 -14.31 18.74
C ALA A 286 4.99 -15.26 17.92
N HIS A 287 4.85 -15.04 16.61
CA HIS A 287 4.05 -15.91 15.74
C HIS A 287 4.73 -17.25 15.43
N GLY A 288 6.06 -17.31 15.46
CA GLY A 288 6.84 -18.55 15.42
C GLY A 288 7.11 -19.15 14.04
N ASN A 289 6.26 -18.96 13.03
CA ASN A 289 6.40 -19.64 11.73
C ASN A 289 7.19 -18.84 10.69
N GLY A 290 8.30 -19.42 10.21
CA GLY A 290 9.18 -18.86 9.17
C GLY A 290 10.20 -17.83 9.65
N PHE A 291 9.89 -17.04 10.68
CA PHE A 291 10.77 -15.96 11.13
C PHE A 291 12.00 -16.43 11.94
N GLY A 292 11.96 -17.63 12.53
CA GLY A 292 13.09 -18.20 13.26
C GLY A 292 14.36 -18.32 12.41
N ALA A 293 14.22 -18.69 11.13
CA ALA A 293 15.34 -18.77 10.18
C ALA A 293 15.92 -17.39 9.81
N ALA A 294 15.16 -16.31 10.03
CA ALA A 294 15.61 -14.94 9.76
C ALA A 294 16.43 -14.34 10.90
N LYS A 295 16.40 -14.92 12.11
CA LYS A 295 17.11 -14.40 13.30
C LYS A 295 18.60 -14.08 13.03
N PRO A 296 19.41 -14.94 12.38
CA PRO A 296 20.81 -14.61 12.10
C PRO A 296 20.97 -13.37 11.21
N ARG A 297 20.13 -13.24 10.17
CA ARG A 297 20.14 -12.09 9.25
C ARG A 297 19.70 -10.79 9.95
N LEU A 298 18.69 -10.87 10.82
CA LEU A 298 18.25 -9.73 11.63
C LEU A 298 19.33 -9.29 12.60
N THR A 299 19.95 -10.22 13.33
CA THR A 299 21.08 -9.93 14.23
C THR A 299 22.22 -9.26 13.48
N GLN A 300 22.61 -9.78 12.32
CA GLN A 300 23.67 -9.19 11.51
C GLN A 300 23.30 -7.78 11.01
N THR A 301 22.05 -7.56 10.62
CA THR A 301 21.58 -6.26 10.12
C THR A 301 21.52 -5.22 11.24
N LEU A 302 21.05 -5.60 12.43
CA LEU A 302 21.08 -4.72 13.60
C LEU A 302 22.50 -4.39 14.04
N LYS A 303 23.44 -5.35 13.99
CA LYS A 303 24.86 -5.09 14.27
C LYS A 303 25.46 -4.09 13.28
N ARG A 304 25.26 -4.30 11.98
CA ARG A 304 25.69 -3.34 10.95
C ARG A 304 25.09 -1.96 11.19
N ARG A 305 23.79 -1.87 11.46
CA ARG A 305 23.13 -0.59 11.75
C ARG A 305 23.67 0.10 12.99
N LEU A 306 24.05 -0.66 14.02
CA LEU A 306 24.72 -0.12 15.22
C LEU A 306 26.11 0.41 14.89
N ASP A 307 26.87 -0.29 14.04
CA ASP A 307 28.21 0.09 13.59
C ASP A 307 28.18 1.34 12.68
N ASP A 308 27.17 1.44 11.80
CA ASP A 308 26.93 2.59 10.91
C ASP A 308 26.56 3.88 11.68
N GLY A 309 26.12 3.73 12.94
CA GLY A 309 25.82 4.82 13.86
C GLY A 309 24.33 4.98 14.15
N ILE A 310 23.98 4.84 15.43
CA ILE A 310 22.68 5.23 15.99
C ILE A 310 22.94 6.29 17.07
N GLU A 311 22.51 7.52 16.85
CA GLU A 311 22.72 8.66 17.73
C GLU A 311 21.91 8.52 19.03
N ASP A 312 20.64 8.15 18.95
CA ASP A 312 19.77 8.02 20.13
C ASP A 312 20.14 6.78 20.97
N ARG A 313 20.47 7.04 22.24
CA ARG A 313 20.89 5.99 23.19
C ARG A 313 19.78 4.97 23.47
N GLY A 314 18.52 5.39 23.45
CA GLY A 314 17.36 4.52 23.66
C GLY A 314 17.15 3.56 22.50
N VAL A 315 17.26 4.04 21.26
CA VAL A 315 17.23 3.21 20.05
C VAL A 315 18.37 2.19 20.08
N ARG A 316 19.60 2.64 20.40
CA ARG A 316 20.77 1.77 20.54
C ARG A 316 20.54 0.66 21.57
N ALA A 317 20.04 1.02 22.76
CA ALA A 317 19.73 0.07 23.82
C ALA A 317 18.64 -0.93 23.40
N ALA A 318 17.60 -0.48 22.69
CA ALA A 318 16.54 -1.34 22.19
C ALA A 318 17.04 -2.34 21.13
N CYS A 319 17.92 -1.91 20.22
CA CYS A 319 18.57 -2.81 19.26
C CYS A 319 19.40 -3.89 19.95
N VAL A 320 20.21 -3.51 20.95
CA VAL A 320 21.01 -4.47 21.74
C VAL A 320 20.13 -5.45 22.51
N ALA A 321 19.05 -4.96 23.14
CA ALA A 321 18.11 -5.81 23.87
C ALA A 321 17.42 -6.82 22.93
N LEU A 322 17.04 -6.42 21.72
CA LEU A 322 16.46 -7.33 20.74
C LEU A 322 17.47 -8.38 20.25
N ILE A 323 18.73 -7.99 19.98
CA ILE A 323 19.79 -8.94 19.62
C ILE A 323 19.97 -9.99 20.73
N ALA A 324 20.00 -9.56 22.00
CA ALA A 324 20.13 -10.46 23.14
C ALA A 324 18.93 -11.42 23.25
N ALA A 325 17.71 -10.95 22.99
CA ALA A 325 16.51 -11.78 23.03
C ALA A 325 16.39 -12.78 21.86
N MET A 326 17.12 -12.56 20.76
CA MET A 326 17.17 -13.47 19.61
C MET A 326 18.30 -14.50 19.67
N SER A 327 19.28 -14.30 20.56
CA SER A 327 20.42 -15.19 20.79
C SER A 327 20.01 -16.38 21.66
#